data_AF-A0A962GKI8-F1
#
_entry.id   AF-A0A962GKI8-F1
#
_cell.length_a   1.000
_cell.length_b   1.000
_cell.length_c   1.000
_cell.angle_alpha   90.00
_cell.angle_beta   90.00
_cell.angle_gamma   90.00
#
_symmetry.space_group_name_H-M   'P 1'
#
loop_
_entity.id
_entity.type
_entity.pdbx_description
1 polymer ?
#
loop_
_entity_poly.entity_id
_entity_poly.type
_entity_poly.pdbx_seq_one_letter_code
_entity_poly.pdbx_strand_id
1 'polypeptide(L)'
;MSSEHYPWNILQIDETDDKKSIKKAYASLIKKHKPDDNPETFQNIKDAYEYAQQLTEYKFQIDEYDETYSNLDTNTQEKKEPPYSLETDIDNESQELIKNIILKVDSTLKSDLVERENIYNWKFLEQIHAILDIDLKEELSKKVFYIVSEYNFTFYKKNKRTIISTRIIKYINTFFDWESKWQEYSYEFGTNGVQITLINLENDDNITSIRRIELDERFKALFADLILSYSIAGIWTFFRRVDYLDTLILAFYIFVLSRFIVELIFNRSLGKLTKHIYISDRYGNKCTMLKTFSRHIIINLTLFPIYILIYNIEVNITLLISVFGFLALLHIFTFLRNEEFLHDFLTRTVVIKKEGNFEF
;
A
#
# COMPACT_ATOMS: atom_id res chain seq x y z
N MET A 1 11.92 -27.31 3.39
CA MET A 1 12.21 -27.67 1.99
C MET A 1 10.97 -27.32 1.18
N SER A 2 11.07 -26.20 0.44
CA SER A 2 10.20 -25.74 -0.67
C SER A 2 8.68 -25.90 -0.55
N SER A 3 8.03 -24.98 0.19
CA SER A 3 6.59 -24.67 0.10
C SER A 3 6.23 -23.72 -1.06
N GLU A 4 7.22 -23.28 -1.86
CA GLU A 4 7.07 -22.19 -2.86
C GLU A 4 6.15 -22.47 -4.06
N HIS A 5 5.58 -23.67 -4.23
CA HIS A 5 4.67 -23.95 -5.35
C HIS A 5 3.49 -24.87 -4.97
N TYR A 6 2.89 -24.69 -3.80
CA TYR A 6 1.56 -25.28 -3.53
C TYR A 6 0.50 -24.54 -4.38
N PRO A 7 -0.47 -25.21 -5.05
CA PRO A 7 -0.80 -26.64 -5.01
C PRO A 7 -0.05 -27.50 -6.05
N TRP A 8 0.67 -26.87 -6.97
CA TRP A 8 1.26 -27.47 -8.17
C TRP A 8 2.27 -28.58 -7.87
N ASN A 9 3.10 -28.39 -6.84
CA ASN A 9 4.04 -29.39 -6.35
C ASN A 9 3.36 -30.68 -5.86
N ILE A 10 2.20 -30.56 -5.21
CA ILE A 10 1.43 -31.73 -4.71
C ILE A 10 0.74 -32.43 -5.88
N LEU A 11 0.28 -31.67 -6.88
CA LEU A 11 -0.29 -32.20 -8.11
C LEU A 11 0.75 -32.72 -9.11
N GLN A 12 2.05 -32.48 -8.85
CA GLN A 12 3.18 -32.85 -9.71
C GLN A 12 3.05 -32.34 -11.15
N ILE A 13 2.56 -31.10 -11.29
CA ILE A 13 2.41 -30.40 -12.57
C ILE A 13 2.98 -28.98 -12.43
N ASP A 14 3.32 -28.37 -13.57
CA ASP A 14 3.62 -26.94 -13.61
C ASP A 14 2.33 -26.11 -13.43
N GLU A 15 2.46 -24.86 -12.98
CA GLU A 15 1.34 -23.92 -12.87
C GLU A 15 0.60 -23.79 -14.20
N THR A 16 -0.72 -23.99 -14.18
CA THR A 16 -1.53 -24.01 -15.41
C THR A 16 -2.97 -23.56 -15.18
N ASP A 17 -3.53 -22.88 -16.18
CA ASP A 17 -4.92 -22.42 -16.18
C ASP A 17 -5.88 -23.39 -16.90
N ASP A 18 -5.38 -24.54 -17.36
CA ASP A 18 -6.20 -25.56 -18.01
C ASP A 18 -6.84 -26.53 -16.99
N LYS A 19 -8.15 -26.34 -16.74
CA LYS A 19 -8.96 -27.22 -15.88
C LYS A 19 -8.86 -28.71 -16.26
N LYS A 20 -8.61 -29.05 -17.53
CA LYS A 20 -8.46 -30.45 -17.97
C LYS A 20 -7.14 -31.04 -17.50
N SER A 21 -6.06 -30.27 -17.54
CA SER A 21 -4.73 -30.68 -17.08
C SER A 21 -4.71 -30.91 -15.56
N ILE A 22 -5.35 -30.04 -14.78
CA ILE A 22 -5.52 -30.18 -13.32
C ILE A 22 -6.30 -31.46 -12.97
N LYS A 23 -7.43 -31.70 -13.65
CA LYS A 23 -8.24 -32.92 -13.47
C LYS A 23 -7.49 -34.20 -13.82
N LYS A 24 -6.67 -34.15 -14.86
CA LYS A 24 -5.87 -35.29 -15.31
C LYS A 24 -4.78 -35.64 -14.30
N ALA A 25 -4.11 -34.65 -13.72
CA ALA A 25 -3.09 -34.84 -12.69
C ALA A 25 -3.70 -35.47 -11.42
N TYR A 26 -4.79 -34.90 -10.92
CA TYR A 26 -5.55 -35.42 -9.78
C TYR A 26 -6.02 -36.87 -9.97
N ALA A 27 -6.59 -37.19 -11.15
CA ALA A 27 -7.03 -38.54 -11.48
C ALA A 27 -5.87 -39.55 -11.56
N SER A 28 -4.67 -39.11 -11.94
CA SER A 28 -3.47 -39.94 -11.93
C SER A 28 -2.98 -40.23 -10.51
N LEU A 29 -2.99 -39.22 -9.64
CA LEU A 29 -2.53 -39.32 -8.26
C LEU A 29 -3.46 -40.15 -7.37
N ILE A 30 -4.78 -40.01 -7.50
CA ILE A 30 -5.73 -40.86 -6.75
C ILE A 30 -5.67 -42.33 -7.19
N LYS A 31 -5.36 -42.61 -8.45
CA LYS A 31 -5.17 -44.00 -8.90
C LYS A 31 -3.94 -44.64 -8.27
N LYS A 32 -2.94 -43.83 -7.92
CA LYS A 32 -1.67 -44.25 -7.32
C LYS A 32 -1.74 -44.29 -5.79
N HIS A 33 -2.48 -43.39 -5.17
CA HIS A 33 -2.63 -43.25 -3.72
C HIS A 33 -4.08 -43.58 -3.34
N LYS A 34 -4.31 -44.81 -2.86
CA LYS A 34 -5.63 -45.24 -2.39
C LYS A 34 -5.88 -44.74 -0.96
N PRO A 35 -7.13 -44.38 -0.60
CA PRO A 35 -7.49 -43.93 0.75
C PRO A 35 -7.07 -44.90 1.87
N ASP A 36 -7.09 -46.21 1.58
CA ASP A 36 -6.78 -47.27 2.55
C ASP A 36 -5.28 -47.42 2.85
N ASP A 37 -4.40 -46.96 1.95
CA ASP A 37 -2.94 -47.11 2.08
C ASP A 37 -2.28 -45.91 2.77
N ASN A 38 -2.78 -44.69 2.53
CA ASN A 38 -2.28 -43.47 3.19
C ASN A 38 -3.33 -42.34 3.16
N PRO A 39 -4.16 -42.20 4.22
CA PRO A 39 -5.28 -41.25 4.24
C PRO A 39 -4.83 -39.79 4.22
N GLU A 40 -3.70 -39.47 4.83
CA GLU A 40 -3.15 -38.10 4.89
C GLU A 40 -2.66 -37.64 3.52
N THR A 41 -1.99 -38.53 2.77
CA THR A 41 -1.54 -38.22 1.40
C THR A 41 -2.72 -38.06 0.44
N PHE A 42 -3.76 -38.87 0.61
CA PHE A 42 -4.98 -38.77 -0.18
C PHE A 42 -5.70 -37.43 0.07
N GLN A 43 -5.79 -36.99 1.33
CA GLN A 43 -6.37 -35.71 1.70
C GLN A 43 -5.57 -34.55 1.11
N ASN A 44 -4.24 -34.56 1.22
CA ASN A 44 -3.37 -33.53 0.65
C ASN A 44 -3.51 -33.41 -0.88
N ILE A 45 -3.65 -34.53 -1.61
CA ILE A 45 -3.88 -34.53 -3.07
C ILE A 45 -5.24 -33.92 -3.41
N LYS A 46 -6.26 -34.22 -2.60
CA LYS A 46 -7.62 -33.67 -2.76
C LYS A 46 -7.63 -32.16 -2.48
N ASP A 47 -6.98 -31.73 -1.43
CA ASP A 47 -6.87 -30.32 -1.04
C ASP A 47 -6.14 -29.50 -2.11
N ALA A 48 -5.04 -30.03 -2.65
CA ALA A 48 -4.30 -29.38 -3.74
C ALA A 48 -5.15 -29.27 -5.03
N TYR A 49 -5.96 -30.28 -5.34
CA TYR A 49 -6.86 -30.26 -6.50
C TYR A 49 -8.03 -29.28 -6.35
N GLU A 50 -8.63 -29.20 -5.17
CA GLU A 50 -9.69 -28.24 -4.87
C GLU A 50 -9.15 -26.80 -4.94
N TYR A 51 -7.97 -26.56 -4.36
CA TYR A 51 -7.28 -25.27 -4.43
C TYR A 51 -6.94 -24.88 -5.88
N ALA A 52 -6.37 -25.79 -6.68
CA ALA A 52 -6.04 -25.54 -8.08
C ALA A 52 -7.27 -25.22 -8.94
N GLN A 53 -8.40 -25.89 -8.72
CA GLN A 53 -9.65 -25.58 -9.43
C GLN A 53 -10.20 -24.19 -9.09
N GLN A 54 -10.10 -23.78 -7.81
CA GLN A 54 -10.55 -22.46 -7.36
C GLN A 54 -9.68 -21.34 -7.95
N LEU A 55 -8.36 -21.54 -8.04
CA LEU A 55 -7.45 -20.59 -8.70
C LEU A 55 -7.84 -20.36 -10.16
N THR A 56 -8.14 -21.44 -10.90
CA THR A 56 -8.57 -21.33 -12.29
C THR A 56 -9.93 -20.64 -12.40
N GLU A 57 -10.90 -20.98 -11.55
CA GLU A 57 -12.23 -20.35 -11.53
C GLU A 57 -12.18 -18.85 -11.23
N TYR A 58 -11.27 -18.42 -10.35
CA TYR A 58 -11.03 -17.02 -10.01
C TYR A 58 -10.42 -16.21 -11.17
N LYS A 59 -9.41 -16.75 -11.88
CA LYS A 59 -8.85 -16.11 -13.09
C LYS A 59 -9.91 -15.90 -14.17
N PHE A 60 -10.75 -16.91 -14.43
CA PHE A 60 -11.86 -16.78 -15.39
C PHE A 60 -12.92 -15.76 -14.95
N GLN A 61 -13.21 -15.67 -13.65
CA GLN A 61 -14.13 -14.67 -13.11
C GLN A 61 -13.59 -13.25 -13.19
N ILE A 62 -12.27 -13.04 -13.12
CA ILE A 62 -11.64 -11.72 -13.30
C ILE A 62 -11.75 -11.25 -14.76
N ASP A 63 -11.54 -12.15 -15.73
CA ASP A 63 -11.63 -11.83 -17.17
C ASP A 63 -13.07 -11.52 -17.61
N GLU A 64 -14.08 -12.14 -16.99
CA GLU A 64 -15.51 -11.92 -17.27
C GLU A 64 -16.08 -10.68 -16.53
N TYR A 65 -15.43 -10.23 -15.45
CA TYR A 65 -15.84 -9.05 -14.66
C TYR A 65 -15.44 -7.72 -15.31
N ASP A 66 -14.41 -7.69 -16.15
CA ASP A 66 -13.89 -6.46 -16.79
C ASP A 66 -14.83 -5.91 -17.88
N GLU A 67 -15.70 -6.74 -18.48
CA GLU A 67 -16.68 -6.30 -19.48
C GLU A 67 -18.03 -5.82 -18.89
N THR A 68 -18.32 -6.13 -17.62
CA THR A 68 -19.70 -6.03 -17.10
C THR A 68 -19.94 -4.85 -16.13
N TYR A 69 -18.90 -4.23 -15.57
CA TYR A 69 -19.04 -3.22 -14.50
C TYR A 69 -18.86 -1.76 -14.96
N SER A 70 -19.53 -1.39 -16.06
CA SER A 70 -19.89 0.01 -16.33
C SER A 70 -21.19 0.44 -15.63
N ASN A 71 -21.93 -0.44 -14.95
CA ASN A 71 -23.21 -0.08 -14.34
C ASN A 71 -23.49 -0.87 -13.05
N LEU A 72 -23.41 -0.20 -11.89
CA LEU A 72 -24.49 -0.06 -10.89
C LEU A 72 -23.98 0.23 -9.47
N ASP A 73 -24.60 1.26 -8.91
CA ASP A 73 -24.42 1.82 -7.57
C ASP A 73 -25.09 1.00 -6.44
N THR A 74 -24.49 1.17 -5.25
CA THR A 74 -25.00 1.07 -3.86
C THR A 74 -26.35 0.36 -3.61
N ASN A 75 -26.37 -0.64 -2.72
CA ASN A 75 -26.54 -0.55 -1.26
C ASN A 75 -26.97 -1.92 -0.68
N THR A 76 -26.59 -2.23 0.57
CA THR A 76 -27.34 -2.98 1.62
C THR A 76 -26.36 -3.58 2.64
N GLN A 77 -26.42 -3.09 3.88
CA GLN A 77 -25.79 -3.68 5.06
C GLN A 77 -26.89 -4.32 5.92
N GLU A 78 -26.74 -5.59 6.28
CA GLU A 78 -27.40 -6.20 7.44
C GLU A 78 -26.32 -6.88 8.30
N LYS A 79 -26.19 -6.43 9.55
CA LYS A 79 -25.38 -7.06 10.60
C LYS A 79 -26.24 -8.05 11.38
N LYS A 80 -25.70 -9.23 11.69
CA LYS A 80 -26.23 -10.13 12.73
C LYS A 80 -25.10 -10.47 13.71
N GLU A 81 -25.31 -10.19 14.99
CA GLU A 81 -24.47 -10.65 16.11
C GLU A 81 -24.98 -12.00 16.62
N PRO A 82 -24.10 -12.93 17.09
CA PRO A 82 -24.52 -14.09 17.85
C PRO A 82 -24.41 -13.87 19.37
N PRO A 83 -25.27 -14.52 20.19
CA PRO A 83 -25.32 -14.37 21.64
C PRO A 83 -24.65 -15.54 22.38
N TYR A 84 -23.89 -15.29 23.46
CA TYR A 84 -23.95 -16.04 24.74
C TYR A 84 -23.03 -15.40 25.80
N SER A 85 -23.35 -15.59 27.08
CA SER A 85 -22.71 -14.96 28.25
C SER A 85 -22.47 -15.96 29.38
N LEU A 86 -21.47 -15.65 30.24
CA LEU A 86 -21.14 -16.15 31.60
C LEU A 86 -20.17 -17.36 31.65
N GLU A 87 -19.07 -17.44 32.44
CA GLU A 87 -18.73 -16.87 33.76
C GLU A 87 -17.21 -17.01 34.12
N THR A 88 -16.69 -16.06 34.93
CA THR A 88 -15.68 -16.17 36.04
C THR A 88 -14.14 -16.16 35.81
N ASP A 89 -13.56 -14.96 36.05
CA ASP A 89 -12.54 -14.64 37.09
C ASP A 89 -11.10 -15.20 37.08
N ILE A 90 -10.64 -15.85 36.02
CA ILE A 90 -9.19 -16.04 35.73
C ILE A 90 -8.76 -15.22 34.49
N ASP A 91 -9.73 -14.60 33.82
CA ASP A 91 -9.70 -14.24 32.40
C ASP A 91 -9.50 -12.73 32.14
N ASN A 92 -9.65 -11.87 33.14
CA ASN A 92 -9.78 -10.42 32.90
C ASN A 92 -8.51 -9.75 32.35
N GLU A 93 -7.32 -10.21 32.74
CA GLU A 93 -6.04 -9.66 32.25
C GLU A 93 -5.72 -10.12 30.81
N SER A 94 -5.96 -11.41 30.51
CA SER A 94 -5.82 -11.97 29.17
C SER A 94 -6.82 -11.35 28.19
N GLN A 95 -8.07 -11.17 28.60
CA GLN A 95 -9.11 -10.53 27.80
C GLN A 95 -8.78 -9.05 27.53
N GLU A 96 -8.31 -8.31 28.53
CA GLU A 96 -7.91 -6.92 28.33
C GLU A 96 -6.67 -6.83 27.41
N LEU A 97 -5.73 -7.77 27.50
CA LEU A 97 -4.60 -7.86 26.57
C LEU A 97 -5.06 -8.14 25.13
N ILE A 98 -5.97 -9.10 24.92
CA ILE A 98 -6.55 -9.43 23.61
C ILE A 98 -7.23 -8.20 23.01
N LYS A 99 -8.05 -7.51 23.81
CA LYS A 99 -8.72 -6.28 23.40
C LYS A 99 -7.72 -5.19 23.02
N ASN A 100 -6.66 -5.00 23.80
CA ASN A 100 -5.60 -4.04 23.51
C ASN A 100 -4.86 -4.36 22.21
N ILE A 101 -4.56 -5.65 21.96
CA ILE A 101 -3.95 -6.11 20.71
C ILE A 101 -4.87 -5.81 19.53
N ILE A 102 -6.16 -6.16 19.62
CA ILE A 102 -7.15 -5.93 18.56
C ILE A 102 -7.28 -4.44 18.24
N LEU A 103 -7.40 -3.59 19.26
CA LEU A 103 -7.47 -2.13 19.09
C LEU A 103 -6.20 -1.59 18.41
N LYS A 104 -5.03 -2.13 18.78
CA LYS A 104 -3.77 -1.70 18.19
C LYS A 104 -3.61 -2.18 16.75
N VAL A 105 -4.07 -3.38 16.40
CA VAL A 105 -4.15 -3.85 15.00
C VAL A 105 -5.03 -2.92 14.18
N ASP A 106 -6.27 -2.65 14.61
CA ASP A 106 -7.20 -1.79 13.86
C ASP A 106 -6.66 -0.36 13.71
N SER A 107 -6.11 0.23 14.78
CA SER A 107 -5.49 1.56 14.71
C SER A 107 -4.27 1.61 13.79
N THR A 108 -3.44 0.55 13.78
CA THR A 108 -2.29 0.45 12.89
C THR A 108 -2.76 0.34 11.44
N LEU A 109 -3.76 -0.50 11.13
CA LEU A 109 -4.32 -0.61 9.78
C LEU A 109 -5.00 0.68 9.28
N LYS A 110 -5.48 1.54 10.18
CA LYS A 110 -6.00 2.88 9.84
C LYS A 110 -4.94 3.95 9.65
N SER A 111 -3.70 3.71 10.06
CA SER A 111 -2.61 4.70 10.08
C SER A 111 -2.13 5.14 8.68
N ASP A 112 -0.99 5.82 8.55
CA ASP A 112 -0.42 6.10 7.22
C ASP A 112 0.31 4.87 6.65
N LEU A 113 0.65 4.90 5.36
CA LEU A 113 1.37 3.80 4.71
C LEU A 113 2.69 3.48 5.43
N VAL A 114 3.43 4.52 5.83
CA VAL A 114 4.77 4.35 6.40
C VAL A 114 4.66 3.70 7.78
N GLU A 115 3.66 4.07 8.57
CA GLU A 115 3.37 3.48 9.88
C GLU A 115 2.91 2.02 9.75
N ARG A 116 2.02 1.70 8.81
CA ARG A 116 1.58 0.32 8.54
C ARG A 116 2.69 -0.60 8.07
N GLU A 117 3.58 -0.08 7.22
CA GLU A 117 4.66 -0.85 6.60
C GLU A 117 5.92 -0.92 7.49
N ASN A 118 5.86 -0.32 8.67
CA ASN A 118 6.92 -0.39 9.64
C ASN A 118 6.72 -1.57 10.59
N ILE A 119 7.54 -2.62 10.47
CA ILE A 119 7.53 -3.79 11.37
C ILE A 119 7.59 -3.39 12.86
N TYR A 120 8.31 -2.32 13.22
CA TYR A 120 8.40 -1.89 14.61
C TYR A 120 7.04 -1.53 15.21
N ASN A 121 6.10 -1.04 14.39
CA ASN A 121 4.74 -0.73 14.83
C ASN A 121 3.90 -1.99 15.06
N TRP A 122 4.33 -3.15 14.59
CA TRP A 122 3.68 -4.46 14.79
C TRP A 122 4.31 -5.28 15.93
N LYS A 123 5.40 -4.81 16.55
CA LYS A 123 6.06 -5.51 17.68
C LYS A 123 5.19 -5.75 18.90
N PHE A 124 4.07 -5.03 19.03
CA PHE A 124 3.11 -5.31 20.11
C PHE A 124 2.52 -6.73 20.03
N LEU A 125 2.58 -7.40 18.88
CA LEU A 125 2.18 -8.80 18.75
C LEU A 125 3.08 -9.76 19.55
N GLU A 126 4.30 -9.36 19.92
CA GLU A 126 5.15 -10.16 20.83
C GLU A 126 4.47 -10.39 22.19
N GLN A 127 3.50 -9.54 22.57
CA GLN A 127 2.71 -9.71 23.79
C GLN A 127 1.82 -10.96 23.77
N ILE A 128 1.57 -11.57 22.60
CA ILE A 128 0.82 -12.84 22.47
C ILE A 128 1.49 -13.96 23.25
N HIS A 129 2.82 -13.93 23.40
CA HIS A 129 3.55 -14.91 24.19
C HIS A 129 3.16 -14.90 25.68
N ALA A 130 2.61 -13.79 26.19
CA ALA A 130 2.11 -13.69 27.56
C ALA A 130 0.73 -14.35 27.75
N ILE A 131 -0.03 -14.56 26.68
CA ILE A 131 -1.29 -15.31 26.73
C ILE A 131 -0.91 -16.78 26.92
N LEU A 132 -1.35 -17.42 28.00
CA LEU A 132 -1.05 -18.84 28.24
C LEU A 132 -2.15 -19.76 27.71
N ASP A 133 -3.38 -19.26 27.70
CA ASP A 133 -4.55 -19.97 27.21
C ASP A 133 -4.50 -20.14 25.68
N ILE A 134 -4.62 -21.40 25.24
CA ILE A 134 -4.54 -21.79 23.83
C ILE A 134 -5.82 -21.40 23.09
N ASP A 135 -6.98 -21.53 23.74
CA ASP A 135 -8.28 -21.21 23.15
C ASP A 135 -8.39 -19.70 22.92
N LEU A 136 -7.94 -18.89 23.88
CA LEU A 136 -7.88 -17.44 23.73
C LEU A 136 -6.92 -16.98 22.64
N LYS A 137 -5.78 -17.67 22.46
CA LYS A 137 -4.85 -17.41 21.34
C LYS A 137 -5.51 -17.71 20.00
N GLU A 138 -6.27 -18.79 19.93
CA GLU A 138 -6.98 -19.16 18.72
C GLU A 138 -8.07 -18.14 18.39
N GLU A 139 -8.83 -17.71 19.39
CA GLU A 139 -9.84 -16.66 19.22
C GLU A 139 -9.22 -15.32 18.79
N LEU A 140 -8.09 -14.93 19.39
CA LEU A 140 -7.33 -13.75 18.97
C LEU A 140 -6.85 -13.90 17.53
N SER A 141 -6.31 -15.06 17.15
CA SER A 141 -5.86 -15.34 15.79
C SER A 141 -6.98 -15.15 14.76
N LYS A 142 -8.15 -15.74 15.03
CA LYS A 142 -9.37 -15.61 14.22
C LYS A 142 -9.78 -14.14 14.08
N LYS A 143 -9.85 -13.40 15.18
CA LYS A 143 -10.23 -11.98 15.18
C LYS A 143 -9.24 -11.10 14.41
N VAL A 144 -7.94 -11.29 14.61
CA VAL A 144 -6.90 -10.52 13.90
C VAL A 144 -6.92 -10.84 12.40
N PHE A 145 -7.06 -12.12 12.04
CA PHE A 145 -7.18 -12.54 10.65
C PHE A 145 -8.39 -11.89 9.99
N TYR A 146 -9.56 -11.96 10.62
CA TYR A 146 -10.78 -11.34 10.13
C TYR A 146 -10.59 -9.84 9.86
N ILE A 147 -10.05 -9.09 10.83
CA ILE A 147 -9.79 -7.65 10.67
C ILE A 147 -8.84 -7.40 9.49
N VAL A 148 -7.69 -8.07 9.45
CA VAL A 148 -6.70 -7.87 8.37
C VAL A 148 -7.29 -8.21 7.00
N SER A 149 -8.03 -9.31 6.90
CA SER A 149 -8.65 -9.75 5.65
C SER A 149 -9.74 -8.81 5.15
N GLU A 150 -10.56 -8.25 6.03
CA GLU A 150 -11.57 -7.25 5.68
C GLU A 150 -10.93 -5.95 5.16
N TYR A 151 -9.86 -5.48 5.81
CA TYR A 151 -9.10 -4.33 5.33
C TYR A 151 -8.44 -4.59 3.99
N ASN A 152 -7.82 -5.76 3.82
CA ASN A 152 -7.20 -6.17 2.57
C ASN A 152 -8.23 -6.26 1.45
N PHE A 153 -9.37 -6.92 1.68
CA PHE A 153 -10.45 -7.05 0.70
C PHE A 153 -11.00 -5.69 0.28
N THR A 154 -11.34 -4.84 1.25
CA THR A 154 -11.88 -3.50 1.00
C THR A 154 -10.89 -2.65 0.21
N PHE A 155 -9.60 -2.73 0.55
CA PHE A 155 -8.55 -1.96 -0.13
C PHE A 155 -8.26 -2.50 -1.53
N TYR A 156 -8.25 -3.82 -1.69
CA TYR A 156 -8.02 -4.51 -2.96
C TYR A 156 -9.12 -4.25 -3.97
N LYS A 157 -10.38 -4.23 -3.54
CA LYS A 157 -11.52 -3.89 -4.42
C LYS A 157 -11.33 -2.55 -5.14
N LYS A 158 -10.71 -1.58 -4.47
CA LYS A 158 -10.49 -0.23 -5.01
C LYS A 158 -9.14 -0.06 -5.71
N ASN A 159 -8.09 -0.69 -5.20
CA ASN A 159 -6.70 -0.38 -5.61
C ASN A 159 -5.96 -1.57 -6.22
N LYS A 160 -6.59 -2.75 -6.33
CA LYS A 160 -6.00 -4.00 -6.86
C LYS A 160 -4.70 -4.42 -6.16
N ARG A 161 -4.54 -4.01 -4.89
CA ARG A 161 -3.45 -4.40 -4.00
C ARG A 161 -3.97 -4.48 -2.57
N THR A 162 -3.25 -5.15 -1.68
CA THR A 162 -3.54 -5.23 -0.25
C THR A 162 -3.17 -3.94 0.49
N ILE A 163 -3.73 -3.76 1.69
CA ILE A 163 -3.45 -2.57 2.50
C ILE A 163 -2.07 -2.63 3.17
N ILE A 164 -1.58 -3.85 3.42
CA ILE A 164 -0.28 -4.16 3.99
C ILE A 164 0.47 -5.13 3.07
N SER A 165 1.77 -4.94 2.91
CA SER A 165 2.61 -5.78 2.07
C SER A 165 2.73 -7.22 2.58
N THR A 166 3.11 -8.13 1.67
CA THR A 166 3.54 -9.50 2.00
C THR A 166 4.49 -9.55 3.20
N ARG A 167 5.46 -8.62 3.29
CA ARG A 167 6.43 -8.56 4.37
C ARG A 167 5.76 -8.44 5.75
N ILE A 168 4.76 -7.58 5.87
CA ILE A 168 4.02 -7.39 7.12
C ILE A 168 3.13 -8.59 7.40
N ILE A 169 2.45 -9.14 6.39
CA ILE A 169 1.63 -10.33 6.56
C ILE A 169 2.47 -11.53 7.02
N LYS A 170 3.63 -11.79 6.38
CA LYS A 170 4.59 -12.84 6.79
C LYS A 170 5.06 -12.62 8.23
N TYR A 171 5.33 -11.38 8.64
CA TYR A 171 5.67 -11.06 10.02
C TYR A 171 4.55 -11.41 11.00
N ILE A 172 3.30 -11.03 10.70
CA ILE A 172 2.14 -11.37 11.53
C ILE A 172 1.93 -12.89 11.57
N ASN A 173 2.12 -13.56 10.43
CA ASN A 173 2.00 -15.02 10.29
C ASN A 173 2.96 -15.77 11.23
N THR A 174 4.13 -15.22 11.56
CA THR A 174 5.05 -15.86 12.53
C THR A 174 4.47 -16.04 13.93
N PHE A 175 3.43 -15.29 14.30
CA PHE A 175 2.77 -15.39 15.61
C PHE A 175 1.53 -16.27 15.59
N PHE A 176 0.85 -16.36 14.46
CA PHE A 176 -0.49 -16.96 14.37
C PHE A 176 -0.58 -18.21 13.48
N ASP A 177 0.40 -18.43 12.62
CA ASP A 177 0.45 -19.56 11.69
C ASP A 177 -0.83 -19.69 10.83
N TRP A 178 -1.25 -18.58 10.22
CA TRP A 178 -2.45 -18.52 9.40
C TRP A 178 -2.37 -19.41 8.15
N GLU A 179 -1.18 -19.60 7.60
CA GLU A 179 -0.93 -20.43 6.43
C GLU A 179 -1.35 -21.89 6.65
N SER A 180 -1.18 -22.43 7.86
CA SER A 180 -1.56 -23.82 8.17
C SER A 180 -3.06 -24.01 8.42
N LYS A 181 -3.79 -22.93 8.72
CA LYS A 181 -5.21 -22.94 9.12
C LYS A 181 -6.15 -22.29 8.10
N TRP A 182 -5.71 -22.11 6.85
CA TRP A 182 -6.45 -21.34 5.86
C TRP A 182 -7.85 -21.88 5.55
N GLN A 183 -8.05 -23.20 5.60
CA GLN A 183 -9.35 -23.84 5.34
C GLN A 183 -10.38 -23.46 6.40
N GLU A 184 -9.95 -23.38 7.67
CA GLU A 184 -10.80 -22.98 8.79
C GLU A 184 -11.29 -21.55 8.59
N TYR A 185 -10.38 -20.63 8.26
CA TYR A 185 -10.72 -19.23 8.01
C TYR A 185 -11.62 -19.05 6.78
N SER A 186 -11.38 -19.83 5.72
CA SER A 186 -12.21 -19.80 4.51
C SER A 186 -13.65 -20.23 4.79
N TYR A 187 -13.82 -21.25 5.66
CA TYR A 187 -15.13 -21.69 6.09
C TYR A 187 -15.84 -20.67 6.99
N GLU A 188 -15.11 -20.07 7.94
CA GLU A 188 -15.69 -19.16 8.94
C GLU A 188 -16.02 -17.76 8.39
N PHE A 189 -15.15 -17.20 7.54
CA PHE A 189 -15.24 -15.80 7.08
C PHE A 189 -15.59 -15.66 5.59
N GLY A 190 -15.70 -16.77 4.86
CA GLY A 190 -15.91 -16.78 3.41
C GLY A 190 -14.64 -16.53 2.60
N THR A 191 -14.70 -16.76 1.29
CA THR A 191 -13.48 -16.89 0.46
C THR A 191 -12.80 -15.57 0.12
N ASN A 192 -13.53 -14.47 -0.02
CA ASN A 192 -13.00 -13.29 -0.72
C ASN A 192 -11.84 -12.58 0.00
N GLY A 193 -11.99 -12.27 1.30
CA GLY A 193 -10.92 -11.60 2.07
C GLY A 193 -9.80 -12.55 2.49
N VAL A 194 -10.16 -13.81 2.77
CA VAL A 194 -9.25 -14.90 3.10
C VAL A 194 -8.27 -15.13 1.95
N GLN A 195 -8.78 -15.35 0.74
CA GLN A 195 -7.96 -15.61 -0.45
C GLN A 195 -6.99 -14.47 -0.75
N ILE A 196 -7.44 -13.20 -0.71
CA ILE A 196 -6.55 -12.06 -0.98
C ILE A 196 -5.40 -11.99 0.04
N THR A 197 -5.71 -12.26 1.31
CA THR A 197 -4.71 -12.21 2.39
C THR A 197 -3.70 -13.35 2.27
N LEU A 198 -4.16 -14.54 1.89
CA LEU A 198 -3.30 -15.73 1.70
C LEU A 198 -2.51 -15.69 0.39
N ILE A 199 -3.11 -15.26 -0.72
CA ILE A 199 -2.40 -15.03 -1.98
C ILE A 199 -1.27 -14.01 -1.76
N ASN A 200 -1.51 -12.98 -0.95
CA ASN A 200 -0.47 -12.02 -0.59
C ASN A 200 0.61 -12.60 0.36
N LEU A 201 0.31 -13.72 1.02
CA LEU A 201 1.25 -14.47 1.88
C LEU A 201 2.14 -15.39 1.02
N GLU A 202 1.56 -15.98 -0.03
CA GLU A 202 2.23 -16.86 -1.01
C GLU A 202 3.05 -16.08 -2.05
N ASN A 203 2.53 -14.95 -2.54
CA ASN A 203 3.24 -14.11 -3.51
C ASN A 203 4.30 -13.25 -2.83
N ASP A 204 5.52 -13.25 -3.39
CA ASP A 204 6.59 -12.37 -2.92
C ASP A 204 6.46 -11.00 -3.59
N ASP A 205 5.76 -10.08 -2.93
CA ASP A 205 5.90 -8.67 -3.27
C ASP A 205 7.38 -8.31 -3.08
N ASN A 206 8.09 -8.01 -4.17
CA ASN A 206 9.51 -7.62 -4.18
C ASN A 206 9.77 -6.26 -3.46
N ILE A 207 8.90 -5.83 -2.56
CA ILE A 207 8.99 -4.59 -1.78
C ILE A 207 9.85 -4.88 -0.54
N THR A 208 11.11 -4.46 -0.58
CA THR A 208 12.02 -4.64 0.55
C THR A 208 11.83 -3.56 1.61
N SER A 209 11.57 -2.32 1.20
CA SER A 209 11.35 -1.21 2.12
C SER A 209 10.47 -0.09 1.55
N ILE A 210 9.65 0.48 2.44
CA ILE A 210 8.91 1.73 2.21
C ILE A 210 9.30 2.69 3.31
N ARG A 211 9.89 3.83 2.94
CA ARG A 211 10.25 4.88 3.90
C ARG A 211 9.82 6.26 3.44
N ARG A 212 9.52 7.11 4.42
CA ARG A 212 9.36 8.55 4.18
C ARG A 212 10.72 9.11 3.74
N ILE A 213 10.72 9.93 2.70
CA ILE A 213 11.96 10.51 2.19
C ILE A 213 12.43 11.68 3.06
N GLU A 214 13.71 11.64 3.42
CA GLU A 214 14.40 12.66 4.21
C GLU A 214 14.48 14.00 3.47
N LEU A 215 14.63 15.06 4.26
CA LEU A 215 14.63 16.44 3.77
C LEU A 215 15.79 16.74 2.81
N ASP A 216 16.96 16.15 3.03
CA ASP A 216 18.13 16.30 2.16
C ASP A 216 17.89 15.68 0.76
N GLU A 217 17.28 14.49 0.69
CA GLU A 217 16.94 13.82 -0.56
C GLU A 217 15.86 14.60 -1.32
N ARG A 218 14.90 15.22 -0.60
CA ARG A 218 13.91 16.13 -1.20
C ARG A 218 14.56 17.36 -1.82
N PHE A 219 15.52 17.99 -1.13
CA PHE A 219 16.25 19.14 -1.67
C PHE A 219 17.09 18.74 -2.89
N LYS A 220 17.80 17.61 -2.84
CA LYS A 220 18.57 17.09 -3.98
C LYS A 220 17.68 16.89 -5.21
N ALA A 221 16.47 16.34 -5.05
CA ALA A 221 15.53 16.19 -6.15
C ALA A 221 15.04 17.54 -6.71
N LEU A 222 14.78 18.53 -5.84
CA LEU A 222 14.40 19.87 -6.26
C LEU A 222 15.52 20.60 -7.01
N PHE A 223 16.77 20.48 -6.55
CA PHE A 223 17.92 21.04 -7.26
C PHE A 223 18.12 20.38 -8.61
N ALA A 224 17.93 19.07 -8.72
CA ALA A 224 17.97 18.37 -10.00
C ALA A 224 16.88 18.88 -10.96
N ASP A 225 15.64 19.08 -10.47
CA ASP A 225 14.55 19.70 -11.26
C ASP A 225 14.97 21.08 -11.81
N LEU A 226 15.59 21.93 -10.97
CA LEU A 226 16.01 23.29 -11.33
C LEU A 226 17.20 23.33 -12.30
N ILE A 227 18.19 22.46 -12.13
CA ILE A 227 19.33 22.33 -13.05
C ILE A 227 18.85 21.86 -14.42
N LEU A 228 17.92 20.90 -14.44
CA LEU A 228 17.36 20.38 -15.69
C LEU A 228 16.54 21.44 -16.42
N SER A 229 15.68 22.19 -15.71
CA SER A 229 14.90 23.26 -16.32
C SER A 229 15.79 24.38 -16.89
N TYR A 230 16.86 24.74 -16.18
CA TYR A 230 17.85 25.71 -16.66
C TYR A 230 18.62 25.18 -17.87
N SER A 231 19.00 23.91 -17.88
CA SER A 231 19.68 23.29 -19.02
C SER A 231 18.81 23.31 -20.28
N ILE A 232 17.53 22.98 -20.15
CA ILE A 232 16.56 23.02 -21.26
C ILE A 232 16.38 24.46 -21.77
N ALA A 233 16.17 25.42 -20.87
CA ALA A 233 16.03 26.83 -21.23
C ALA A 233 17.29 27.36 -21.91
N GLY A 234 18.46 27.09 -21.35
CA GLY A 234 19.76 27.54 -21.83
C GLY A 234 20.08 27.01 -23.23
N ILE A 235 19.80 25.74 -23.52
CA ILE A 235 19.95 25.20 -24.88
C ILE A 235 19.02 25.93 -25.85
N TRP A 236 17.76 26.14 -25.46
CA TRP A 236 16.76 26.81 -26.31
C TRP A 236 17.10 28.28 -26.61
N THR A 237 17.64 29.00 -25.63
CA THR A 237 17.99 30.41 -25.73
C THR A 237 19.35 30.64 -26.37
N PHE A 238 20.32 29.74 -26.16
CA PHE A 238 21.65 29.82 -26.76
C PHE A 238 21.61 29.94 -28.28
N PHE A 239 20.79 29.10 -28.95
CA PHE A 239 20.64 29.18 -30.41
C PHE A 239 19.91 30.44 -30.90
N ARG A 240 19.18 31.12 -30.02
CA ARG A 240 18.39 32.32 -30.34
C ARG A 240 19.03 33.63 -29.88
N ARG A 241 20.22 33.56 -29.23
CA ARG A 241 20.94 34.72 -28.70
C ARG A 241 20.07 35.60 -27.80
N VAL A 242 19.26 34.96 -26.96
CA VAL A 242 18.41 35.63 -25.97
C VAL A 242 19.25 35.99 -24.73
N ASP A 243 18.90 37.08 -24.06
CA ASP A 243 19.59 37.55 -22.86
C ASP A 243 19.51 36.56 -21.68
N TYR A 244 20.42 36.75 -20.73
CA TYR A 244 20.54 35.89 -19.55
C TYR A 244 19.29 35.96 -18.65
N LEU A 245 18.72 37.15 -18.44
CA LEU A 245 17.53 37.32 -17.59
C LEU A 245 16.32 36.59 -18.19
N ASP A 246 16.10 36.71 -19.48
CA ASP A 246 15.04 36.00 -20.20
C ASP A 246 15.25 34.48 -20.17
N THR A 247 16.50 34.03 -20.20
CA THR A 247 16.84 32.61 -20.00
C THR A 247 16.46 32.13 -18.60
N LEU A 248 16.71 32.92 -17.56
CA LEU A 248 16.30 32.59 -16.19
C LEU A 248 14.77 32.57 -16.04
N ILE A 249 14.06 33.54 -16.62
CA ILE A 249 12.60 33.58 -16.63
C ILE A 249 12.04 32.32 -17.31
N LEU A 250 12.56 31.97 -18.49
CA LEU A 250 12.16 30.76 -19.21
C LEU A 250 12.45 29.48 -18.40
N ALA A 251 13.62 29.39 -17.78
CA ALA A 251 14.00 28.25 -16.93
C ALA A 251 13.04 28.07 -15.74
N PHE A 252 12.58 29.17 -15.16
CA PHE A 252 11.63 29.14 -14.06
C PHE A 252 10.22 28.72 -14.52
N TYR A 253 9.77 29.20 -15.69
CA TYR A 253 8.53 28.71 -16.29
C TYR A 253 8.57 27.21 -16.60
N ILE A 254 9.68 26.74 -17.20
CA ILE A 254 9.87 25.32 -17.46
C ILE A 254 9.84 24.54 -16.15
N PHE A 255 10.54 25.01 -15.10
CA PHE A 255 10.53 24.36 -13.79
C PHE A 255 9.13 24.19 -13.21
N VAL A 256 8.31 25.25 -13.21
CA VAL A 256 6.96 25.23 -12.65
C VAL A 256 6.04 24.32 -13.47
N LEU A 257 6.06 24.46 -14.80
CA LEU A 257 5.18 23.70 -15.69
C LEU A 257 5.56 22.23 -15.75
N SER A 258 6.86 21.92 -15.89
CA SER A 258 7.32 20.53 -15.97
C SER A 258 7.04 19.77 -14.68
N ARG A 259 7.15 20.43 -13.52
CA ARG A 259 6.81 19.82 -12.24
C ARG A 259 5.34 19.43 -12.18
N PHE A 260 4.44 20.31 -12.61
CA PHE A 260 3.01 20.02 -12.69
C PHE A 260 2.70 18.85 -13.61
N ILE A 261 3.21 18.90 -14.84
CA ILE A 261 2.91 17.89 -15.86
C ILE A 261 3.46 16.52 -15.47
N VAL A 262 4.72 16.46 -15.03
CA VAL A 262 5.38 15.18 -14.70
C VAL A 262 4.76 14.56 -13.45
N GLU A 263 4.35 15.38 -12.48
CA GLU A 263 3.65 14.89 -11.30
C GLU A 263 2.25 14.38 -11.62
N LEU A 264 1.54 15.02 -12.56
CA LEU A 264 0.23 14.59 -13.02
C LEU A 264 0.29 13.21 -13.69
N ILE A 265 1.28 13.00 -14.56
CA ILE A 265 1.40 11.78 -15.35
C ILE A 265 1.99 10.65 -14.51
N PHE A 266 3.10 10.91 -13.83
CA PHE A 266 3.95 9.90 -13.22
C PHE A 266 3.90 9.87 -11.68
N ASN A 267 3.20 10.81 -11.03
CA ASN A 267 3.28 11.04 -9.57
C ASN A 267 4.72 11.28 -9.07
N ARG A 268 5.57 11.83 -9.92
CA ARG A 268 6.98 12.13 -9.63
C ARG A 268 7.34 13.50 -10.23
N SER A 269 8.44 14.08 -9.81
CA SER A 269 9.08 15.18 -10.55
C SER A 269 10.27 14.63 -11.34
N LEU A 270 10.85 15.45 -12.24
CA LEU A 270 11.96 15.01 -13.09
C LEU A 270 13.17 14.58 -12.25
N GLY A 271 13.51 15.33 -11.21
CA GLY A 271 14.55 15.03 -10.23
C GLY A 271 14.25 13.83 -9.33
N LYS A 272 13.04 13.26 -9.41
CA LYS A 272 12.62 12.04 -8.71
C LYS A 272 12.61 10.80 -9.62
N LEU A 273 12.82 10.96 -10.93
CA LEU A 273 12.79 9.85 -11.89
C LEU A 273 13.86 8.79 -11.60
N THR A 274 15.03 9.19 -11.10
CA THR A 274 16.20 8.31 -10.95
C THR A 274 16.27 7.54 -9.63
N LYS A 275 15.32 7.70 -8.70
CA LYS A 275 15.50 7.25 -7.31
C LYS A 275 14.37 6.40 -6.70
N HIS A 276 13.46 5.85 -7.51
CA HIS A 276 12.27 5.15 -6.98
C HIS A 276 11.52 5.99 -5.92
N ILE A 277 11.50 7.32 -6.11
CA ILE A 277 10.82 8.28 -5.23
C ILE A 277 9.47 8.59 -5.85
N TYR A 278 8.42 8.46 -5.06
CA TYR A 278 7.04 8.64 -5.50
C TYR A 278 6.29 9.59 -4.59
N ILE A 279 5.29 10.25 -5.16
CA ILE A 279 4.29 10.99 -4.41
C ILE A 279 3.04 10.10 -4.39
N SER A 280 2.56 9.82 -3.20
CA SER A 280 1.33 9.05 -3.01
C SER A 280 0.41 9.77 -2.03
N ASP A 281 -0.83 9.34 -1.96
CA ASP A 281 -1.63 9.69 -0.78
C ASP A 281 -1.10 8.98 0.48
N ARG A 282 -1.65 9.33 1.65
CA ARG A 282 -1.31 8.70 2.93
C ARG A 282 -1.55 7.18 2.98
N TYR A 283 -2.28 6.60 2.02
CA TYR A 283 -2.52 5.17 1.93
C TYR A 283 -1.63 4.47 0.90
N GLY A 284 -0.77 5.22 0.19
CA GLY A 284 0.15 4.69 -0.81
C GLY A 284 -0.41 4.60 -2.22
N ASN A 285 -1.61 5.13 -2.46
CA ASN A 285 -2.24 5.12 -3.78
C ASN A 285 -1.76 6.30 -4.64
N LYS A 286 -1.95 6.17 -5.96
CA LYS A 286 -1.75 7.27 -6.91
C LYS A 286 -2.56 8.50 -6.47
N CYS A 287 -1.92 9.66 -6.47
CA CYS A 287 -2.60 10.91 -6.14
C CYS A 287 -3.69 11.19 -7.19
N THR A 288 -4.88 11.56 -6.71
CA THR A 288 -5.95 12.02 -7.60
C THR A 288 -5.58 13.36 -8.23
N MET A 289 -6.14 13.65 -9.40
CA MET A 289 -5.96 14.93 -10.11
C MET A 289 -6.19 16.13 -9.19
N LEU A 290 -7.23 16.08 -8.35
CA LEU A 290 -7.55 17.14 -7.39
C LEU A 290 -6.44 17.34 -6.35
N LYS A 291 -5.87 16.26 -5.81
CA LYS A 291 -4.76 16.35 -4.84
C LYS A 291 -3.52 16.93 -5.50
N THR A 292 -3.16 16.43 -6.68
CA THR A 292 -1.99 16.93 -7.45
C THR A 292 -2.14 18.41 -7.78
N PHE A 293 -3.32 18.83 -8.23
CA PHE A 293 -3.61 20.24 -8.54
C PHE A 293 -3.54 21.13 -7.29
N SER A 294 -4.18 20.71 -6.20
CA SER A 294 -4.15 21.44 -4.92
C SER A 294 -2.72 21.59 -4.40
N ARG A 295 -1.91 20.54 -4.52
CA ARG A 295 -0.50 20.53 -4.10
C ARG A 295 0.31 21.57 -4.88
N HIS A 296 0.07 21.69 -6.18
CA HIS A 296 0.70 22.71 -7.01
C HIS A 296 0.23 24.12 -6.71
N ILE A 297 -1.06 24.34 -6.45
CA ILE A 297 -1.54 25.66 -6.01
C ILE A 297 -0.81 26.10 -4.75
N ILE A 298 -0.70 25.21 -3.76
CA ILE A 298 -0.04 25.55 -2.50
C ILE A 298 1.45 25.83 -2.72
N ILE A 299 2.14 25.03 -3.55
CA ILE A 299 3.54 25.29 -3.90
C ILE A 299 3.69 26.63 -4.63
N ASN A 300 2.84 26.95 -5.60
CA ASN A 300 2.94 28.21 -6.33
C ASN A 300 2.60 29.42 -5.45
N LEU A 301 1.66 29.26 -4.52
CA LEU A 301 1.36 30.28 -3.51
C LEU A 301 2.58 30.57 -2.62
N THR A 302 3.36 29.54 -2.27
CA THR A 302 4.57 29.72 -1.46
C THR A 302 5.73 30.32 -2.27
N LEU A 303 5.73 30.14 -3.60
CA LEU A 303 6.65 30.79 -4.53
C LEU A 303 6.20 32.21 -4.95
N PHE A 304 5.05 32.70 -4.49
CA PHE A 304 4.51 34.03 -4.86
C PHE A 304 5.53 35.19 -4.73
N PRO A 305 6.32 35.29 -3.64
CA PRO A 305 7.34 36.33 -3.53
C PRO A 305 8.43 36.24 -4.61
N ILE A 306 8.77 35.03 -5.05
CA ILE A 306 9.75 34.80 -6.12
C ILE A 306 9.18 35.27 -7.46
N TYR A 307 7.89 35.03 -7.73
CA TYR A 307 7.23 35.55 -8.94
C TYR A 307 7.28 37.09 -8.99
N ILE A 308 7.01 37.77 -7.87
CA ILE A 308 7.09 39.25 -7.81
C ILE A 308 8.50 39.75 -8.16
N LEU A 309 9.53 39.10 -7.62
CA LEU A 309 10.93 39.45 -7.90
C LEU A 309 11.30 39.20 -9.37
N ILE A 310 10.89 38.07 -9.95
CA ILE A 310 11.22 37.70 -11.32
C ILE A 310 10.54 38.63 -12.35
N TYR A 311 9.29 39.04 -12.10
CA TYR A 311 8.56 39.93 -13.01
C TYR A 311 8.75 41.42 -12.70
N ASN A 312 9.57 41.76 -11.71
CA ASN A 312 9.80 43.14 -11.28
C ASN A 312 8.48 43.89 -11.01
N ILE A 313 7.50 43.21 -10.39
CA ILE A 313 6.19 43.79 -10.09
C ILE A 313 6.37 44.78 -8.94
N GLU A 314 5.93 46.03 -9.13
CA GLU A 314 5.96 47.04 -8.09
C GLU A 314 5.00 46.67 -6.95
N VAL A 315 5.57 46.23 -5.82
CA VAL A 315 4.83 45.88 -4.60
C VAL A 315 5.51 46.53 -3.41
N ASN A 316 4.73 46.92 -2.40
CA ASN A 316 5.28 47.43 -1.14
C ASN A 316 6.20 46.38 -0.50
N ILE A 317 7.49 46.69 -0.35
CA ILE A 317 8.51 45.80 0.20
C ILE A 317 8.13 45.28 1.59
N THR A 318 7.53 46.11 2.43
CA THR A 318 7.09 45.74 3.78
C THR A 318 6.00 44.67 3.72
N LEU A 319 5.06 44.81 2.78
CA LEU A 319 4.02 43.81 2.55
C LEU A 319 4.63 42.49 2.04
N LEU A 320 5.55 42.57 1.08
CA LEU A 320 6.23 41.39 0.51
C LEU A 320 6.99 40.60 1.58
N ILE A 321 7.78 41.28 2.41
CA ILE A 321 8.52 40.67 3.52
C ILE A 321 7.57 40.05 4.54
N SER A 322 6.45 40.72 4.85
CA SER A 322 5.45 40.21 5.78
C SER A 322 4.78 38.94 5.25
N VAL A 323 4.42 38.90 3.97
CA VAL A 323 3.83 37.71 3.32
C VAL A 323 4.85 36.56 3.29
N PHE A 324 6.09 36.84 2.90
CA PHE A 324 7.16 35.83 2.90
C PHE A 324 7.40 35.27 4.31
N GLY A 325 7.50 36.14 5.32
CA GLY A 325 7.68 35.75 6.72
C GLY A 325 6.52 34.90 7.24
N PHE A 326 5.28 35.26 6.92
CA PHE A 326 4.10 34.47 7.28
C PHE A 326 4.11 33.08 6.64
N LEU A 327 4.39 32.99 5.34
CA LEU A 327 4.48 31.69 4.63
C LEU A 327 5.61 30.82 5.18
N ALA A 328 6.77 31.42 5.49
CA ALA A 328 7.90 30.72 6.10
C ALA A 328 7.55 30.19 7.50
N LEU A 329 6.89 31.00 8.34
CA LEU A 329 6.39 30.56 9.65
C LEU A 329 5.40 29.41 9.54
N LEU A 330 4.51 29.46 8.55
CA LEU A 330 3.53 28.40 8.30
C LEU A 330 4.24 27.09 7.94
N HIS A 331 5.25 27.15 7.07
CA HIS A 331 6.10 26.01 6.75
C HIS A 331 6.84 25.44 7.96
N ILE A 332 7.48 26.31 8.77
CA ILE A 332 8.19 25.91 9.99
C ILE A 332 7.23 25.25 10.97
N PHE A 333 6.05 25.82 11.18
CA PHE A 333 5.03 25.27 12.06
C PHE A 333 4.56 23.88 11.60
N THR A 334 4.27 23.70 10.31
CA THR A 334 3.87 22.37 9.80
C THR A 334 4.98 21.35 9.91
N PHE A 335 6.23 21.78 9.70
CA PHE A 335 7.39 20.89 9.76
C PHE A 335 7.71 20.47 11.20
N LEU A 336 7.70 21.40 12.16
CA LEU A 336 7.94 21.09 13.58
C LEU A 336 6.84 20.21 14.17
N ARG A 337 5.59 20.33 13.70
CA ARG A 337 4.46 19.57 14.23
C ARG A 337 4.36 18.15 13.66
N ASN A 338 4.57 17.99 12.35
CA ASN A 338 4.25 16.74 11.63
C ASN A 338 5.41 16.22 10.76
N GLU A 339 6.55 16.89 10.74
CA GLU A 339 7.68 16.61 9.83
C GLU A 339 7.26 16.59 8.35
N GLU A 340 6.25 17.43 8.02
CA GLU A 340 5.65 17.52 6.70
C GLU A 340 5.81 18.93 6.13
N PHE A 341 5.99 19.02 4.81
CA PHE A 341 5.85 20.30 4.13
C PHE A 341 4.37 20.70 4.06
N LEU A 342 4.12 22.01 4.05
CA LEU A 342 2.77 22.58 4.00
C LEU A 342 1.87 21.94 2.93
N HIS A 343 2.38 21.76 1.72
CA HIS A 343 1.63 21.19 0.62
C HIS A 343 1.29 19.70 0.85
N ASP A 344 2.18 18.93 1.49
CA ASP A 344 1.92 17.53 1.82
C ASP A 344 0.89 17.41 2.96
N PHE A 345 1.00 18.29 3.97
CA PHE A 345 0.05 18.36 5.09
C PHE A 345 -1.37 18.68 4.62
N LEU A 346 -1.54 19.76 3.85
CA LEU A 346 -2.86 20.22 3.40
C LEU A 346 -3.52 19.26 2.40
N THR A 347 -2.73 18.60 1.55
CA THR A 347 -3.27 17.68 0.53
C THR A 347 -3.34 16.22 0.98
N ARG A 348 -2.85 15.93 2.20
CA ARG A 348 -2.72 14.58 2.75
C ARG A 348 -1.97 13.66 1.77
N THR A 349 -0.84 14.14 1.29
CA THR A 349 0.10 13.39 0.45
C THR A 349 1.38 13.13 1.20
N VAL A 350 2.10 12.09 0.78
CA VAL A 350 3.40 11.74 1.32
C VAL A 350 4.35 11.48 0.15
N VAL A 351 5.62 11.87 0.34
CA VAL A 351 6.67 11.50 -0.60
C VAL A 351 7.44 10.34 0.03
N ILE A 352 7.46 9.22 -0.68
CA ILE A 352 8.05 7.97 -0.22
C ILE A 352 9.13 7.51 -1.18
N LYS A 353 10.12 6.81 -0.63
CA LYS A 353 11.10 6.06 -1.39
C LYS A 353 10.78 4.58 -1.22
N LYS A 354 10.71 3.87 -2.34
CA LYS A 354 10.45 2.43 -2.38
C LYS A 354 11.67 1.72 -2.94
N GLU A 355 12.05 0.61 -2.35
CA GLU A 355 13.05 -0.30 -2.90
C GLU A 355 12.33 -1.60 -3.30
N GLY A 356 12.39 -1.98 -4.59
CA GLY A 356 11.61 -3.09 -5.17
C GLY A 356 10.88 -2.78 -6.48
N ASN A 357 10.35 -3.82 -7.13
CA ASN A 357 9.42 -3.68 -8.25
C ASN A 357 8.02 -3.34 -7.71
N PHE A 358 7.44 -2.23 -8.17
CA PHE A 358 6.12 -1.77 -7.74
C PHE A 358 5.38 -1.14 -8.92
N GLU A 359 4.18 -1.62 -9.20
CA GLU A 359 3.20 -0.96 -10.09
C GLU A 359 2.14 -0.24 -9.24
N PHE A 360 1.71 0.95 -9.71
CA PHE A 360 0.82 1.86 -8.99
C PHE A 360 -0.64 1.65 -9.31
#